data_AF-A0A2D2C781-F1
#
_entry.id   AF-A0A2D2C781-F1
#
_cell.length_a   1.000
_cell.length_b   1.000
_cell.length_c   1.000
_cell.angle_alpha   90.00
_cell.angle_beta   90.00
_cell.angle_gamma   90.00
#
_symmetry.space_group_name_H-M   'P 1'
#
loop_
_entity.id
_entity.type
_entity.pdbx_description
1 polymer ?
#
loop_
_entity_poly.entity_id
_entity_poly.type
_entity_poly.pdbx_seq_one_letter_code
_entity_poly.pdbx_strand_id
1 'polypeptide(L)'
;MRCVLTVLFLLGGTPADADKTLPGAETYRNGAGLVAHLGSLAGPALPPGRLTCAGCHGVNGGGGTEGRAPAVRWPVLAAPTDDRPAYDAQALARLLAQGVTPSGRQIGAVMPRYDVPPDRLAALVAHLQALGQAETQGIGATTIAVALPDAPAERAAALAAIAAFNAEGGAYGRNVMPGAPAFLDLGMVARDLAPGLRQAEQDRLAMLLREDDALHPLPDALPAPPETLRLAATLDAAGPRLPAILARPGTRITLVGPAAASLDWALAAGQDASAAHVHAAVALALALLRDEGRQPQRSRLLDRIKDADLSGAVEVYPETP
;
A
#
# COMPACT_ATOMS: atom_id res chain seq x y z
N MET A 1 42.04 2.62 66.11
CA MET A 1 41.90 3.09 64.71
C MET A 1 41.85 1.87 63.80
N ARG A 2 40.68 1.54 63.26
CA ARG A 2 40.44 0.36 62.41
C ARG A 2 40.23 0.81 60.97
N CYS A 3 41.15 0.45 60.07
CA CYS A 3 40.95 0.53 58.62
C CYS A 3 40.05 -0.62 58.19
N VAL A 4 38.89 -0.32 57.59
CA VAL A 4 38.03 -1.30 56.93
C VAL A 4 38.26 -1.14 55.43
N LEU A 5 38.80 -2.20 54.82
CA LEU A 5 39.05 -2.33 53.39
C LEU A 5 37.79 -2.92 52.74
N THR A 6 37.00 -2.11 52.04
CA THR A 6 35.82 -2.58 51.30
C THR A 6 36.28 -3.05 49.92
N VAL A 7 36.30 -4.37 49.72
CA VAL A 7 36.50 -5.01 48.42
C VAL A 7 35.16 -5.00 47.67
N LEU A 8 35.10 -4.25 46.57
CA LEU A 8 33.95 -4.21 45.67
C LEU A 8 34.08 -5.35 44.66
N PHE A 9 33.27 -6.40 44.81
CA PHE A 9 33.15 -7.48 43.82
C PHE A 9 32.35 -6.96 42.61
N LEU A 10 33.04 -6.69 41.50
CA LEU A 10 32.43 -6.50 40.18
C LEU A 10 32.10 -7.88 39.62
N LEU A 11 30.82 -8.24 39.64
CA LEU A 11 30.28 -9.37 38.87
C LEU A 11 30.33 -9.00 37.38
N GLY A 12 31.35 -9.50 36.68
CA GLY A 12 31.43 -9.46 35.23
C GLY A 12 30.43 -10.45 34.62
N GLY A 13 29.32 -9.93 34.09
CA GLY A 13 28.53 -10.65 33.10
C GLY A 13 29.32 -10.72 31.80
N THR A 14 29.53 -11.92 31.25
CA THR A 14 30.19 -12.10 29.96
C THR A 14 29.28 -11.61 28.83
N PRO A 15 29.80 -10.93 27.79
CA PRO A 15 29.01 -10.41 26.67
C PRO A 15 28.38 -11.51 25.77
N ALA A 16 28.58 -12.79 26.08
CA ALA A 16 28.17 -13.92 25.26
C ALA A 16 26.66 -14.27 25.37
N ASP A 17 25.96 -13.79 26.39
CA ASP A 17 24.53 -14.08 26.56
C ASP A 17 23.59 -13.00 25.97
N ALA A 18 24.11 -11.85 25.56
CA ALA A 18 23.32 -10.80 24.91
C ALA A 18 22.94 -11.13 23.45
N ASP A 19 23.57 -12.14 22.85
CA ASP A 19 23.43 -12.49 21.42
C ASP A 19 22.34 -13.54 21.13
N LYS A 20 21.90 -14.31 22.14
CA LYS A 20 20.98 -15.46 21.98
C LYS A 20 19.49 -15.09 21.81
N THR A 21 19.16 -13.80 21.85
CA THR A 21 17.78 -13.31 21.83
C THR A 21 17.54 -12.21 20.80
N LEU A 22 18.43 -12.06 19.81
CA LEU A 22 18.22 -11.04 18.78
C LEU A 22 16.92 -11.33 18.01
N PRO A 23 15.97 -10.38 17.97
CA PRO A 23 14.73 -10.57 17.23
C PRO A 23 15.03 -10.81 15.75
N GLY A 24 14.37 -11.79 15.13
CA GLY A 24 14.58 -12.09 13.70
C GLY A 24 14.33 -10.89 12.77
N ALA A 25 13.52 -9.93 13.22
CA ALA A 25 13.30 -8.67 12.52
C ALA A 25 14.57 -7.80 12.43
N GLU A 26 15.42 -7.80 13.47
CA GLU A 26 16.69 -7.06 13.46
C GLU A 26 17.72 -7.77 12.58
N THR A 27 17.77 -9.10 12.61
CA THR A 27 18.57 -9.88 11.66
C THR A 27 18.14 -9.60 10.22
N TYR A 28 16.84 -9.59 9.93
CA TYR A 28 16.31 -9.36 8.58
C TYR A 28 16.56 -7.94 8.08
N ARG A 29 16.20 -6.92 8.88
CA ARG A 29 16.25 -5.51 8.46
C ARG A 29 17.67 -4.95 8.44
N ASN A 30 18.47 -5.33 9.43
CA ASN A 30 19.75 -4.68 9.71
C ASN A 30 20.95 -5.63 9.54
N GLY A 31 20.71 -6.91 9.22
CA GLY A 31 21.79 -7.92 9.21
C GLY A 31 22.39 -8.15 10.61
N ALA A 32 21.66 -7.78 11.66
CA ALA A 32 22.18 -7.78 13.03
C ALA A 32 22.64 -9.18 13.44
N GLY A 33 23.89 -9.25 13.91
CA GLY A 33 24.49 -10.49 14.38
C GLY A 33 24.92 -11.47 13.28
N LEU A 34 24.90 -11.04 12.02
CA LEU A 34 25.41 -11.82 10.90
C LEU A 34 26.62 -11.15 10.25
N VAL A 35 27.53 -11.96 9.74
CA VAL A 35 28.62 -11.52 8.86
C VAL A 35 28.30 -12.00 7.46
N ALA A 36 28.24 -11.07 6.51
CA ALA A 36 27.98 -11.36 5.10
C ALA A 36 29.30 -11.69 4.39
N HIS A 37 29.32 -12.81 3.65
CA HIS A 37 30.45 -13.21 2.83
C HIS A 37 30.08 -13.24 1.34
N LEU A 38 30.96 -12.75 0.46
CA LEU A 38 30.70 -12.73 -0.98
C LEU A 38 31.05 -14.09 -1.63
N GLY A 39 30.10 -14.62 -2.42
CA GLY A 39 30.25 -15.86 -3.18
C GLY A 39 30.19 -17.16 -2.34
N SER A 40 31.01 -17.26 -1.28
CA SER A 40 31.07 -18.41 -0.36
C SER A 40 31.40 -17.95 1.06
N LEU A 41 31.21 -18.79 2.09
CA LEU A 41 31.63 -18.48 3.47
C LEU A 41 33.15 -18.28 3.62
N ALA A 42 33.95 -18.85 2.73
CA ALA A 42 35.40 -18.61 2.67
C ALA A 42 35.76 -17.34 1.88
N GLY A 43 34.77 -16.67 1.28
CA GLY A 43 34.96 -15.44 0.53
C GLY A 43 35.13 -14.20 1.42
N PRO A 44 35.38 -13.03 0.80
CA PRO A 44 35.56 -11.78 1.53
C PRO A 44 34.38 -11.48 2.46
N ALA A 45 34.68 -11.28 3.74
CA ALA A 45 33.72 -10.82 4.72
C ALA A 45 33.47 -9.32 4.57
N LEU A 46 32.22 -8.91 4.66
CA LEU A 46 31.82 -7.51 4.64
C LEU A 46 31.62 -6.97 6.06
N PRO A 47 31.81 -5.65 6.27
CA PRO A 47 31.45 -5.04 7.54
C PRO A 47 29.99 -5.33 7.92
N PRO A 48 29.68 -5.58 9.21
CA PRO A 48 28.31 -5.81 9.67
C PRO A 48 27.34 -4.71 9.20
N GLY A 49 26.12 -5.10 8.82
CA GLY A 49 25.07 -4.18 8.38
C GLY A 49 25.23 -3.57 6.98
N ARG A 50 26.35 -3.83 6.26
CA ARG A 50 26.53 -3.35 4.88
C ARG A 50 25.54 -3.97 3.88
N LEU A 51 25.21 -5.25 4.05
CA LEU A 51 24.23 -5.96 3.24
C LEU A 51 23.20 -6.61 4.18
N THR A 52 21.95 -6.19 4.03
CA THR A 52 20.83 -6.70 4.83
C THR A 52 19.86 -7.48 3.95
N CYS A 53 19.12 -8.41 4.56
CA CYS A 53 18.14 -9.19 3.81
C CYS A 53 17.05 -8.29 3.22
N ALA A 54 16.55 -7.34 4.02
CA ALA A 54 15.52 -6.38 3.61
C ALA A 54 15.97 -5.44 2.49
N GLY A 55 17.28 -5.12 2.40
CA GLY A 55 17.81 -4.25 1.34
C GLY A 55 17.57 -4.83 -0.07
N CYS A 56 17.74 -6.14 -0.24
CA CYS A 56 17.49 -6.81 -1.52
C CYS A 56 16.07 -7.40 -1.61
N HIS A 57 15.58 -8.05 -0.56
CA HIS A 57 14.30 -8.77 -0.59
C HIS A 57 13.08 -7.90 -0.22
N GLY A 58 13.30 -6.60 0.01
CA GLY A 58 12.27 -5.64 0.42
C GLY A 58 11.93 -5.75 1.91
N VAL A 59 11.49 -4.64 2.50
CA VAL A 59 11.17 -4.58 3.95
C VAL A 59 10.03 -5.52 4.35
N ASN A 60 9.14 -5.84 3.42
CA ASN A 60 8.01 -6.77 3.59
C ASN A 60 8.32 -8.20 3.11
N GLY A 61 9.53 -8.47 2.60
CA GLY A 61 9.88 -9.77 2.01
C GLY A 61 9.16 -10.07 0.70
N GLY A 62 8.67 -9.03 0.01
CA GLY A 62 8.01 -9.13 -1.29
C GLY A 62 8.94 -9.44 -2.47
N GLY A 63 10.26 -9.34 -2.27
CA GLY A 63 11.25 -9.35 -3.33
C GLY A 63 11.66 -7.94 -3.72
N GLY A 64 12.68 -7.83 -4.58
CA GLY A 64 13.22 -6.55 -5.00
C GLY A 64 13.78 -6.57 -6.42
N THR A 65 13.87 -5.37 -7.00
CA THR A 65 14.39 -5.17 -8.36
C THR A 65 15.93 -5.27 -8.39
N GLU A 66 16.59 -4.83 -7.32
CA GLU A 66 18.04 -4.98 -7.16
C GLU A 66 18.41 -6.47 -7.06
N GLY A 67 19.22 -6.94 -8.02
CA GLY A 67 19.61 -8.36 -8.12
C GLY A 67 18.46 -9.32 -8.46
N ARG A 68 17.25 -8.82 -8.77
CA ARG A 68 16.01 -9.62 -8.95
C ARG A 68 15.77 -10.58 -7.79
N ALA A 69 15.93 -10.08 -6.58
CA ALA A 69 15.77 -10.88 -5.37
C ALA A 69 14.32 -11.37 -5.25
N PRO A 70 14.08 -12.68 -5.05
CA PRO A 70 12.73 -13.22 -4.96
C PRO A 70 12.05 -12.85 -3.63
N ALA A 71 10.73 -13.00 -3.58
CA ALA A 71 9.97 -12.95 -2.33
C ALA A 71 10.45 -14.03 -1.35
N VAL A 72 10.55 -13.67 -0.07
CA VAL A 72 11.08 -14.52 1.01
C VAL A 72 10.11 -14.71 2.16
N ARG A 73 8.89 -14.17 2.05
CA ARG A 73 7.80 -14.47 3.00
C ARG A 73 7.62 -15.98 3.10
N TRP A 74 7.51 -16.49 4.33
CA TRP A 74 7.54 -17.94 4.58
C TRP A 74 6.49 -18.74 3.79
N PRO A 75 5.22 -18.29 3.63
CA PRO A 75 4.26 -19.01 2.80
C PRO A 75 4.72 -19.24 1.35
N VAL A 76 5.50 -18.32 0.79
CA VAL A 76 6.07 -18.45 -0.57
C VAL A 76 7.22 -19.47 -0.57
N LEU A 77 8.07 -19.45 0.45
CA LEU A 77 9.20 -20.39 0.56
C LEU A 77 8.73 -21.82 0.86
N ALA A 78 7.79 -21.96 1.79
CA ALA A 78 7.25 -23.25 2.24
C ALA A 78 6.29 -23.90 1.23
N ALA A 79 5.85 -23.16 0.20
CA ALA A 79 5.15 -23.76 -0.93
C ALA A 79 6.16 -24.39 -1.91
N PRO A 80 5.91 -25.63 -2.39
CA PRO A 80 6.66 -26.19 -3.52
C PRO A 80 6.27 -25.48 -4.82
N THR A 81 7.18 -25.46 -5.78
CA THR A 81 6.95 -25.01 -7.15
C THR A 81 7.49 -26.05 -8.13
N ASP A 82 7.20 -25.90 -9.42
CA ASP A 82 7.71 -26.83 -10.44
C ASP A 82 9.25 -26.91 -10.43
N ASP A 83 9.92 -25.78 -10.18
CA ASP A 83 11.39 -25.69 -10.18
C ASP A 83 12.08 -26.03 -8.84
N ARG A 84 11.32 -26.18 -7.75
CA ARG A 84 11.89 -26.49 -6.43
C ARG A 84 10.91 -27.12 -5.44
N PRO A 85 11.38 -28.04 -4.60
CA PRO A 85 10.67 -28.42 -3.38
C PRO A 85 10.41 -27.22 -2.45
N ALA A 86 9.47 -27.42 -1.52
CA ALA A 86 9.23 -26.52 -0.41
C ALA A 86 10.52 -26.34 0.42
N TYR A 87 10.76 -25.11 0.89
CA TYR A 87 11.77 -24.89 1.91
C TYR A 87 11.27 -25.35 3.28
N ASP A 88 12.13 -26.03 4.01
CA ASP A 88 12.09 -26.09 5.47
C ASP A 88 13.23 -25.24 6.05
N ALA A 89 13.32 -25.18 7.38
CA ALA A 89 14.36 -24.42 8.06
C ALA A 89 15.77 -24.91 7.71
N GLN A 90 15.98 -26.22 7.54
CA GLN A 90 17.28 -26.80 7.22
C GLN A 90 17.72 -26.45 5.79
N ALA A 91 16.79 -26.48 4.84
CA ALA A 91 17.04 -26.08 3.46
C ALA A 91 17.32 -24.58 3.36
N LEU A 92 16.65 -23.75 4.18
CA LEU A 92 16.98 -22.32 4.28
C LEU A 92 18.38 -22.12 4.88
N ALA A 93 18.74 -22.84 5.94
CA ALA A 93 20.09 -22.79 6.52
C ALA A 93 21.16 -23.11 5.48
N ARG A 94 20.94 -24.19 4.71
CA ARG A 94 21.83 -24.61 3.63
C ARG A 94 21.92 -23.56 2.52
N LEU A 95 20.81 -22.93 2.14
CA LEU A 95 20.82 -21.83 1.18
C LEU A 95 21.67 -20.65 1.68
N LEU A 96 21.49 -20.23 2.93
CA LEU A 96 22.19 -19.09 3.51
C LEU A 96 23.69 -19.37 3.67
N ALA A 97 24.07 -20.58 4.07
CA ALA A 97 25.48 -20.95 4.26
C ALA A 97 26.19 -21.29 2.94
N GLN A 98 25.55 -22.06 2.06
CA GLN A 98 26.23 -22.67 0.90
C GLN A 98 25.75 -22.10 -0.43
N GLY A 99 24.58 -21.45 -0.46
CA GLY A 99 23.96 -20.98 -1.70
C GLY A 99 23.19 -22.05 -2.45
N VAL A 100 22.89 -23.17 -1.79
CA VAL A 100 22.26 -24.33 -2.42
C VAL A 100 20.77 -24.35 -2.07
N THR A 101 19.93 -24.25 -3.09
CA THR A 101 18.46 -24.34 -2.97
C THR A 101 17.98 -25.77 -2.66
N PRO A 102 16.69 -25.99 -2.31
CA PRO A 102 16.12 -27.32 -2.09
C PRO A 102 16.23 -28.26 -3.31
N SER A 103 16.24 -27.72 -4.53
CA SER A 103 16.44 -28.50 -5.76
C SER A 103 17.92 -28.73 -6.10
N GLY A 104 18.85 -28.31 -5.25
CA GLY A 104 20.30 -28.45 -5.49
C GLY A 104 20.89 -27.36 -6.39
N ARG A 105 20.08 -26.45 -6.94
CA ARG A 105 20.56 -25.32 -7.75
C ARG A 105 21.38 -24.34 -6.90
N GLN A 106 22.49 -23.86 -7.45
CA GLN A 106 23.33 -22.82 -6.86
C GLN A 106 22.75 -21.42 -7.16
N ILE A 107 22.73 -20.54 -6.16
CA ILE A 107 22.35 -19.13 -6.34
C ILE A 107 23.56 -18.27 -6.74
N GLY A 108 23.28 -17.16 -7.43
CA GLY A 108 24.32 -16.22 -7.87
C GLY A 108 25.16 -15.64 -6.72
N ALA A 109 26.38 -15.22 -7.03
CA ALA A 109 27.34 -14.69 -6.05
C ALA A 109 26.93 -13.34 -5.44
N VAL A 110 25.94 -12.66 -6.03
CA VAL A 110 25.39 -11.38 -5.55
C VAL A 110 24.64 -11.57 -4.23
N MET A 111 23.91 -12.68 -4.05
CA MET A 111 23.35 -12.99 -2.75
C MET A 111 24.50 -13.45 -1.84
N PRO A 112 24.77 -12.79 -0.70
CA PRO A 112 25.85 -13.18 0.20
C PRO A 112 25.58 -14.53 0.88
N ARG A 113 26.63 -15.10 1.48
CA ARG A 113 26.55 -16.24 2.40
C ARG A 113 26.68 -15.78 3.84
N TYR A 114 26.04 -16.51 4.73
CA TYR A 114 25.97 -16.20 6.15
C TYR A 114 26.21 -17.46 6.98
N ASP A 115 27.02 -17.34 8.02
CA ASP A 115 27.06 -18.32 9.09
C ASP A 115 25.93 -17.95 10.08
N VAL A 116 24.84 -18.72 10.05
CA VAL A 116 23.62 -18.42 10.82
C VAL A 116 23.45 -19.48 11.92
N PRO A 117 23.65 -19.10 13.20
CA PRO A 117 23.38 -19.98 14.32
C PRO A 117 21.93 -20.50 14.35
N PRO A 118 21.66 -21.70 14.86
CA PRO A 118 20.32 -22.32 14.83
C PRO A 118 19.21 -21.50 15.48
N ASP A 119 19.50 -20.84 16.60
CA ASP A 119 18.58 -19.94 17.33
C ASP A 119 18.24 -18.70 16.49
N ARG A 120 19.25 -18.08 15.86
CA ARG A 120 19.06 -16.96 14.93
C ARG A 120 18.25 -17.37 13.70
N LEU A 121 18.54 -18.55 13.14
CA LEU A 121 17.78 -19.07 12.01
C LEU A 121 16.30 -19.25 12.38
N ALA A 122 16.01 -19.81 13.56
CA ALA A 122 14.64 -19.95 14.05
C ALA A 122 13.94 -18.59 14.20
N ALA A 123 14.62 -17.60 14.77
CA ALA A 123 14.10 -16.23 14.89
C ALA A 123 13.83 -15.60 13.51
N LEU A 124 14.75 -15.77 12.55
CA LEU A 124 14.58 -15.29 11.18
C LEU A 124 13.38 -15.95 10.49
N VAL A 125 13.24 -17.28 10.59
CA VAL A 125 12.08 -18.01 10.03
C VAL A 125 10.77 -17.50 10.64
N ALA A 126 10.71 -17.31 11.97
CA ALA A 126 9.55 -16.75 12.63
C ALA A 126 9.21 -15.33 12.13
N HIS A 127 10.23 -14.52 11.86
CA HIS A 127 10.02 -13.19 11.27
C HIS A 127 9.47 -13.28 9.83
N LEU A 128 10.03 -14.15 8.97
CA LEU A 128 9.53 -14.36 7.61
C LEU A 128 8.09 -14.89 7.58
N GLN A 129 7.68 -15.67 8.59
CA GLN A 129 6.30 -16.08 8.81
C GLN A 129 5.41 -14.89 9.18
N ALA A 130 5.85 -14.04 10.11
CA ALA A 130 5.13 -12.84 10.51
C ALA A 130 4.92 -11.88 9.33
N LEU A 131 5.92 -11.71 8.44
CA LEU A 131 5.77 -10.93 7.21
C LEU A 131 4.68 -11.51 6.29
N GLY A 132 4.63 -12.84 6.13
CA GLY A 132 3.57 -13.50 5.36
C GLY A 132 2.18 -13.33 6.00
N GLN A 133 2.08 -13.38 7.32
CA GLN A 133 0.82 -13.17 8.04
C GLN A 133 0.33 -11.72 7.93
N ALA A 134 1.23 -10.75 8.01
CA ALA A 134 0.91 -9.33 7.89
C ALA A 134 0.23 -9.00 6.55
N GLU A 135 0.56 -9.72 5.49
CA GLU A 135 0.02 -9.53 4.14
C GLU A 135 -1.44 -9.94 3.98
N THR A 136 -1.96 -10.75 4.90
CA THR A 136 -3.36 -11.23 4.89
C THR A 136 -4.10 -10.88 6.17
N GLN A 137 -3.45 -10.13 7.07
CA GLN A 137 -4.03 -9.71 8.34
C GLN A 137 -5.29 -8.88 8.10
N GLY A 138 -6.38 -9.21 8.80
CA GLY A 138 -7.69 -8.60 8.60
C GLY A 138 -8.56 -9.29 7.56
N ILE A 139 -8.06 -10.31 6.85
CA ILE A 139 -8.88 -11.16 5.98
C ILE A 139 -9.41 -12.34 6.79
N GLY A 140 -10.74 -12.44 6.87
CA GLY A 140 -11.46 -13.57 7.43
C GLY A 140 -12.08 -14.47 6.36
N ALA A 141 -12.81 -15.49 6.81
CA ALA A 141 -13.52 -16.40 5.91
C ALA A 141 -14.62 -15.68 5.11
N THR A 142 -15.36 -14.78 5.76
CA THR A 142 -16.51 -14.06 5.18
C THR A 142 -16.37 -12.55 5.24
N THR A 143 -15.26 -12.03 5.77
CA THR A 143 -15.09 -10.59 6.01
C THR A 143 -13.68 -10.12 5.66
N ILE A 144 -13.54 -8.84 5.34
CA ILE A 144 -12.27 -8.13 5.25
C ILE A 144 -12.38 -6.90 6.15
N ALA A 145 -11.55 -6.84 7.19
CA ALA A 145 -11.49 -5.74 8.13
C ALA A 145 -10.77 -4.53 7.51
N VAL A 146 -11.29 -3.32 7.72
CA VAL A 146 -10.64 -2.06 7.30
C VAL A 146 -10.60 -1.05 8.45
N ALA A 147 -9.61 -0.17 8.43
CA ALA A 147 -9.60 1.01 9.28
C ALA A 147 -10.31 2.16 8.55
N LEU A 148 -11.08 2.95 9.29
CA LEU A 148 -11.81 4.09 8.76
C LEU A 148 -11.04 5.40 8.99
N PRO A 149 -11.26 6.44 8.17
CA PRO A 149 -10.80 7.78 8.47
C PRO A 149 -11.38 8.32 9.79
N ASP A 150 -10.63 9.21 10.45
CA ASP A 150 -11.05 9.83 11.71
C ASP A 150 -12.07 10.97 11.50
N ALA A 151 -11.93 11.73 10.41
CA ALA A 151 -12.80 12.86 10.11
C ALA A 151 -14.24 12.39 9.82
N PRO A 152 -15.28 12.97 10.46
CA PRO A 152 -16.65 12.46 10.33
C PRO A 152 -17.20 12.36 8.89
N ALA A 153 -16.93 13.36 8.05
CA ALA A 153 -17.38 13.36 6.65
C ALA A 153 -16.67 12.28 5.83
N GLU A 154 -15.35 12.16 5.97
CA GLU A 154 -14.55 11.10 5.31
C GLU A 154 -14.97 9.71 5.78
N ARG A 155 -15.26 9.56 7.08
CA ARG A 155 -15.78 8.32 7.67
C ARG A 155 -17.14 7.94 7.09
N ALA A 156 -18.04 8.90 6.93
CA ALA A 156 -19.34 8.68 6.31
C ALA A 156 -19.21 8.26 4.84
N ALA A 157 -18.33 8.92 4.08
CA ALA A 157 -18.01 8.58 2.70
C ALA A 157 -17.44 7.15 2.58
N ALA A 158 -16.48 6.79 3.43
CA ALA A 158 -15.90 5.44 3.45
C ALA A 158 -16.94 4.37 3.78
N LEU A 159 -17.81 4.61 4.78
CA LEU A 159 -18.88 3.68 5.15
C LEU A 159 -19.91 3.50 4.02
N ALA A 160 -20.26 4.56 3.31
CA ALA A 160 -21.17 4.50 2.18
C ALA A 160 -20.58 3.70 1.01
N ALA A 161 -19.31 3.94 0.67
CA ALA A 161 -18.61 3.18 -0.36
C ALA A 161 -18.50 1.69 0.01
N ILE A 162 -18.22 1.37 1.29
CA ILE A 162 -18.25 -0.02 1.80
C ILE A 162 -19.64 -0.64 1.63
N ALA A 163 -20.70 0.08 1.98
CA ALA A 163 -22.07 -0.41 1.88
C ALA A 163 -22.45 -0.73 0.43
N ALA A 164 -22.14 0.18 -0.51
CA ALA A 164 -22.34 -0.03 -1.94
C ALA A 164 -21.55 -1.25 -2.45
N PHE A 165 -20.26 -1.33 -2.11
CA PHE A 165 -19.40 -2.45 -2.49
C PHE A 165 -19.90 -3.82 -2.00
N ASN A 166 -20.40 -3.88 -0.76
CA ASN A 166 -20.97 -5.10 -0.18
C ASN A 166 -22.32 -5.46 -0.79
N ALA A 167 -23.15 -4.48 -1.16
CA ALA A 167 -24.42 -4.71 -1.86
C ALA A 167 -24.21 -5.38 -3.23
N GLU A 168 -23.07 -5.12 -3.87
CA GLU A 168 -22.63 -5.78 -5.11
C GLU A 168 -21.97 -7.16 -4.90
N GLY A 169 -21.96 -7.69 -3.67
CA GLY A 169 -21.40 -9.01 -3.33
C GLY A 169 -19.97 -8.99 -2.80
N GLY A 170 -19.41 -7.81 -2.52
CA GLY A 170 -18.12 -7.66 -1.85
C GLY A 170 -16.92 -8.20 -2.66
N ALA A 171 -15.94 -8.80 -1.99
CA ALA A 171 -14.75 -9.40 -2.60
C ALA A 171 -14.77 -10.92 -2.46
N TYR A 172 -15.13 -11.64 -3.53
CA TYR A 172 -15.21 -13.11 -3.57
C TYR A 172 -16.03 -13.71 -2.40
N GLY A 173 -17.19 -13.13 -2.11
CA GLY A 173 -18.07 -13.57 -1.02
C GLY A 173 -17.66 -13.08 0.37
N ARG A 174 -16.69 -12.15 0.45
CA ARG A 174 -16.33 -11.46 1.70
C ARG A 174 -16.87 -10.04 1.73
N ASN A 175 -17.53 -9.68 2.82
CA ASN A 175 -17.96 -8.31 3.07
C ASN A 175 -16.84 -7.49 3.71
N VAL A 176 -16.67 -6.26 3.26
CA VAL A 176 -15.77 -5.29 3.89
C VAL A 176 -16.46 -4.67 5.09
N MET A 177 -15.77 -4.59 6.23
CA MET A 177 -16.33 -3.95 7.42
C MET A 177 -15.23 -3.31 8.26
N PRO A 178 -15.55 -2.29 9.07
CA PRO A 178 -14.60 -1.73 10.02
C PRO A 178 -14.12 -2.80 11.00
N GLY A 179 -12.81 -2.87 11.27
CA GLY A 179 -12.29 -3.85 12.22
C GLY A 179 -10.79 -3.75 12.45
N ALA A 180 -10.34 -4.39 13.53
CA ALA A 180 -8.93 -4.51 13.89
C ALA A 180 -8.57 -5.99 14.12
N PRO A 181 -7.40 -6.45 13.64
CA PRO A 181 -6.48 -5.70 12.79
C PRO A 181 -7.03 -5.50 11.37
N ALA A 182 -6.82 -4.30 10.82
CA ALA A 182 -7.32 -3.94 9.49
C ALA A 182 -6.42 -4.50 8.38
N PHE A 183 -7.03 -4.95 7.29
CA PHE A 183 -6.34 -5.27 6.04
C PHE A 183 -5.91 -4.02 5.29
N LEU A 184 -6.77 -3.00 5.26
CA LEU A 184 -6.52 -1.73 4.58
C LEU A 184 -6.91 -0.56 5.48
N ASP A 185 -6.15 0.52 5.43
CA ASP A 185 -6.50 1.80 6.04
C ASP A 185 -7.10 2.71 4.97
N LEU A 186 -8.41 2.91 5.03
CA LEU A 186 -9.13 3.70 4.02
C LEU A 186 -8.82 5.19 4.10
N GLY A 187 -8.41 5.69 5.27
CA GLY A 187 -7.97 7.08 5.41
C GLY A 187 -6.63 7.32 4.72
N MET A 188 -5.68 6.39 4.87
CA MET A 188 -4.41 6.46 4.12
C MET A 188 -4.65 6.35 2.61
N VAL A 189 -5.45 5.37 2.19
CA VAL A 189 -5.74 5.15 0.77
C VAL A 189 -6.41 6.35 0.12
N ALA A 190 -7.41 6.96 0.78
CA ALA A 190 -8.06 8.15 0.25
C ALA A 190 -7.08 9.32 0.11
N ARG A 191 -6.18 9.52 1.09
CA ARG A 191 -5.13 10.54 1.02
C ARG A 191 -4.14 10.31 -0.12
N ASP A 192 -3.76 9.06 -0.35
CA ASP A 192 -2.79 8.70 -1.40
C ASP A 192 -3.39 8.85 -2.80
N LEU A 193 -4.67 8.50 -2.98
CA LEU A 193 -5.37 8.60 -4.27
C LEU A 193 -5.83 10.02 -4.61
N ALA A 194 -6.13 10.86 -3.62
CA ALA A 194 -6.76 12.17 -3.85
C ALA A 194 -5.98 13.09 -4.81
N PRO A 195 -4.63 13.22 -4.74
CA PRO A 195 -3.87 14.00 -5.71
C PRO A 195 -4.01 13.46 -7.14
N GLY A 196 -3.97 12.14 -7.31
CA GLY A 196 -4.11 11.50 -8.62
C GLY A 196 -5.50 11.70 -9.21
N LEU A 197 -6.56 11.58 -8.41
CA LEU A 197 -7.94 11.80 -8.86
C LEU A 197 -8.13 13.25 -9.32
N ARG A 198 -7.66 14.22 -8.55
CA ARG A 198 -7.72 15.63 -8.95
C ARG A 198 -6.91 15.90 -10.22
N GLN A 199 -5.75 15.27 -10.39
CA GLN A 199 -4.99 15.40 -11.62
C GLN A 199 -5.76 14.81 -12.82
N ALA A 200 -6.36 13.64 -12.66
CA ALA A 200 -7.18 13.02 -13.70
C ALA A 200 -8.38 13.91 -14.11
N GLU A 201 -9.00 14.60 -13.15
CA GLU A 201 -10.06 15.60 -13.45
C GLU A 201 -9.53 16.77 -14.28
N GLN A 202 -8.36 17.30 -13.94
CA GLN A 202 -7.72 18.38 -14.70
C GLN A 202 -7.36 17.92 -16.11
N ASP A 203 -6.80 16.71 -16.25
CA ASP A 203 -6.44 16.13 -17.54
C ASP A 203 -7.68 15.92 -18.41
N ARG A 204 -8.79 15.45 -17.81
CA ARG A 204 -10.07 15.28 -18.50
C ARG A 204 -10.68 16.60 -18.93
N LEU A 205 -10.64 17.62 -18.07
CA LEU A 205 -11.06 18.99 -18.43
C LEU A 205 -10.24 19.54 -19.59
N ALA A 206 -8.90 19.41 -19.53
CA ALA A 206 -8.01 19.87 -20.58
C ALA A 206 -8.28 19.14 -21.92
N MET A 207 -8.65 17.86 -21.88
CA MET A 207 -9.07 17.11 -23.06
C MET A 207 -10.37 17.65 -23.65
N LEU A 208 -11.41 17.87 -22.83
CA LEU A 208 -12.69 18.44 -23.29
C LEU A 208 -12.50 19.81 -23.97
N LEU A 209 -11.70 20.68 -23.37
CA LEU A 209 -11.40 22.02 -23.92
C LEU A 209 -10.61 21.97 -25.23
N ARG A 210 -9.89 20.88 -25.51
CA ARG A 210 -9.21 20.67 -26.81
C ARG A 210 -10.13 20.08 -27.87
N GLU A 211 -11.17 19.35 -27.44
CA GLU A 211 -12.09 18.63 -28.34
C GLU A 211 -13.27 19.49 -28.79
N ASP A 212 -13.71 20.46 -27.98
CA ASP A 212 -14.81 21.37 -28.29
C ASP A 212 -14.35 22.84 -28.17
N ASP A 213 -14.06 23.47 -29.32
CA ASP A 213 -13.63 24.87 -29.40
C ASP A 213 -14.69 25.87 -28.88
N ALA A 214 -15.95 25.45 -28.72
CA ALA A 214 -17.00 26.27 -28.15
C ALA A 214 -17.10 26.15 -26.62
N LEU A 215 -16.33 25.25 -25.97
CA LEU A 215 -16.16 25.23 -24.51
C LEU A 215 -15.03 26.17 -24.09
N HIS A 216 -15.32 27.00 -23.09
CA HIS A 216 -14.32 27.89 -22.50
C HIS A 216 -14.03 27.50 -21.04
N PRO A 217 -12.78 27.62 -20.57
CA PRO A 217 -12.47 27.41 -19.16
C PRO A 217 -13.23 28.44 -18.30
N LEU A 218 -13.66 28.05 -17.11
CA LEU A 218 -14.28 28.97 -16.15
C LEU A 218 -13.34 30.15 -15.81
N PRO A 219 -13.68 31.39 -16.16
CA PRO A 219 -12.83 32.54 -15.87
C PRO A 219 -12.95 32.99 -14.41
N ASP A 220 -11.94 33.70 -13.90
CA ASP A 220 -11.96 34.31 -12.56
C ASP A 220 -13.15 35.25 -12.37
N ALA A 221 -13.44 36.05 -13.40
CA ALA A 221 -14.62 36.90 -13.49
C ALA A 221 -15.44 36.54 -14.72
N LEU A 222 -16.75 36.35 -14.54
CA LEU A 222 -17.64 36.03 -15.65
C LEU A 222 -17.81 37.28 -16.55
N PRO A 223 -17.51 37.19 -17.85
CA PRO A 223 -17.54 38.33 -18.76
C PRO A 223 -18.95 38.92 -18.88
N ALA A 224 -19.06 40.16 -19.36
CA ALA A 224 -20.36 40.74 -19.75
C ALA A 224 -20.99 39.85 -20.85
N PRO A 225 -22.30 39.56 -20.78
CA PRO A 225 -22.89 38.47 -21.56
C PRO A 225 -22.82 38.71 -23.08
N PRO A 226 -22.53 37.67 -23.87
CA PRO A 226 -23.19 37.42 -25.13
C PRO A 226 -24.30 36.36 -24.96
N GLU A 227 -25.08 36.13 -26.02
CA GLU A 227 -26.36 35.38 -25.99
C GLU A 227 -26.25 33.91 -25.55
N THR A 228 -25.06 33.28 -25.58
CA THR A 228 -24.81 31.98 -24.94
C THR A 228 -23.32 31.81 -24.58
N LEU A 229 -23.01 31.41 -23.34
CA LEU A 229 -21.65 31.15 -22.84
C LEU A 229 -21.57 29.69 -22.36
N ARG A 230 -20.73 28.86 -23.00
CA ARG A 230 -20.52 27.47 -22.59
C ARG A 230 -19.19 27.34 -21.86
N LEU A 231 -19.25 26.94 -20.60
CA LEU A 231 -18.11 26.84 -19.69
C LEU A 231 -17.80 25.38 -19.38
N ALA A 232 -16.53 25.09 -19.09
CA ALA A 232 -16.11 23.84 -18.50
C ALA A 232 -15.18 24.09 -17.30
N ALA A 233 -15.35 23.32 -16.24
CA ALA A 233 -14.53 23.38 -15.05
C ALA A 233 -14.57 22.07 -14.24
N THR A 234 -13.62 21.90 -13.33
CA THR A 234 -13.75 20.86 -12.32
C THR A 234 -14.79 21.26 -11.26
N LEU A 235 -15.40 20.26 -10.62
CA LEU A 235 -16.41 20.47 -9.58
C LEU A 235 -15.84 21.28 -8.40
N ASP A 236 -14.58 21.03 -8.02
CA ASP A 236 -13.89 21.80 -6.97
C ASP A 236 -13.77 23.28 -7.32
N ALA A 237 -13.42 23.60 -8.58
CA ALA A 237 -13.25 24.98 -9.03
C ALA A 237 -14.60 25.71 -9.20
N ALA A 238 -15.61 25.01 -9.71
CA ALA A 238 -16.92 25.59 -9.98
C ALA A 238 -17.82 25.66 -8.74
N GLY A 239 -17.73 24.67 -7.84
CA GLY A 239 -18.67 24.42 -6.74
C GLY A 239 -19.10 25.66 -5.97
N PRO A 240 -18.16 26.44 -5.40
CA PRO A 240 -18.49 27.65 -4.64
C PRO A 240 -19.22 28.74 -5.45
N ARG A 241 -19.10 28.71 -6.78
CA ARG A 241 -19.65 29.70 -7.72
C ARG A 241 -20.84 29.17 -8.51
N LEU A 242 -21.18 27.88 -8.41
CA LEU A 242 -22.25 27.25 -9.19
C LEU A 242 -23.58 28.00 -9.12
N PRO A 243 -24.10 28.42 -7.95
CA PRO A 243 -25.35 29.18 -7.90
C PRO A 243 -25.31 30.48 -8.71
N ALA A 244 -24.18 31.20 -8.68
CA ALA A 244 -24.01 32.45 -9.42
C ALA A 244 -23.82 32.21 -10.93
N ILE A 245 -23.23 31.09 -11.33
CA ILE A 245 -23.08 30.69 -12.73
C ILE A 245 -24.45 30.29 -13.31
N LEU A 246 -25.18 29.41 -12.61
CA LEU A 246 -26.49 28.91 -13.05
C LEU A 246 -27.58 29.99 -13.04
N ALA A 247 -27.47 31.01 -12.19
CA ALA A 247 -28.39 32.14 -12.18
C ALA A 247 -28.27 33.06 -13.41
N ARG A 248 -27.24 32.91 -14.26
CA ARG A 248 -26.99 33.80 -15.41
C ARG A 248 -27.64 33.24 -16.68
N PRO A 249 -28.60 33.97 -17.28
CA PRO A 249 -29.22 33.57 -18.54
C PRO A 249 -28.18 33.34 -19.64
N GLY A 250 -28.35 32.26 -20.40
CA GLY A 250 -27.46 31.92 -21.51
C GLY A 250 -26.14 31.27 -21.08
N THR A 251 -25.85 31.12 -19.78
CA THR A 251 -24.65 30.38 -19.33
C THR A 251 -24.97 28.90 -19.19
N ARG A 252 -24.17 28.04 -19.81
CA ARG A 252 -24.19 26.60 -19.59
C ARG A 252 -22.84 26.17 -19.06
N ILE A 253 -22.81 25.21 -18.15
CA ILE A 253 -21.57 24.69 -17.59
C ILE A 253 -21.54 23.17 -17.66
N THR A 254 -20.43 22.65 -18.18
CA THR A 254 -20.05 21.24 -18.11
C THR A 254 -19.09 21.07 -16.94
N LEU A 255 -19.34 20.09 -16.08
CA LEU A 255 -18.51 19.82 -14.91
C LEU A 255 -17.72 18.54 -15.10
N VAL A 256 -16.48 18.54 -14.61
CA VAL A 256 -15.66 17.35 -14.46
C VAL A 256 -15.48 17.08 -12.97
N GLY A 257 -15.73 15.86 -12.52
CA GLY A 257 -15.68 15.55 -11.09
C GLY A 257 -15.54 14.06 -10.80
N PRO A 258 -15.74 13.64 -9.53
CA PRO A 258 -15.67 12.24 -9.16
C PRO A 258 -16.73 11.43 -9.89
N ALA A 259 -16.62 10.10 -9.90
CA ALA A 259 -17.61 9.20 -10.50
C ALA A 259 -19.06 9.53 -10.07
N ALA A 260 -20.03 9.40 -11.00
CA ALA A 260 -21.44 9.75 -10.81
C ALA A 260 -22.04 9.23 -9.49
N ALA A 261 -21.86 7.94 -9.21
CA ALA A 261 -22.38 7.31 -7.99
C ALA A 261 -21.87 7.98 -6.69
N SER A 262 -20.64 8.50 -6.72
CA SER A 262 -20.05 9.20 -5.56
C SER A 262 -20.63 10.60 -5.39
N LEU A 263 -20.87 11.31 -6.50
CA LEU A 263 -21.51 12.62 -6.47
C LEU A 263 -22.98 12.50 -6.04
N ASP A 264 -23.72 11.54 -6.59
CA ASP A 264 -25.11 11.26 -6.24
C ASP A 264 -25.26 10.96 -4.75
N TRP A 265 -24.35 10.13 -4.20
CA TRP A 265 -24.31 9.87 -2.77
C TRP A 265 -24.07 11.16 -1.97
N ALA A 266 -23.08 11.96 -2.35
CA ALA A 266 -22.74 13.18 -1.61
C ALA A 266 -23.92 14.16 -1.60
N LEU A 267 -24.59 14.36 -2.74
CA LEU A 267 -25.77 15.22 -2.85
C LEU A 267 -26.93 14.68 -1.98
N ALA A 268 -27.21 13.38 -2.04
CA ALA A 268 -28.26 12.76 -1.23
C ALA A 268 -27.98 12.84 0.28
N ALA A 269 -26.70 12.81 0.67
CA ALA A 269 -26.25 12.88 2.05
C ALA A 269 -25.94 14.31 2.55
N GLY A 270 -26.17 15.33 1.71
CA GLY A 270 -25.86 16.73 2.03
C GLY A 270 -24.38 16.99 2.31
N GLN A 271 -23.49 16.23 1.65
CA GLN A 271 -22.04 16.35 1.75
C GLN A 271 -21.46 17.18 0.61
N ASP A 272 -20.21 17.63 0.77
CA ASP A 272 -19.50 18.42 -0.23
C ASP A 272 -18.73 17.56 -1.26
N ALA A 273 -18.10 18.23 -2.22
CA ALA A 273 -17.28 17.59 -3.25
C ALA A 273 -16.10 16.80 -2.65
N SER A 274 -15.49 17.31 -1.57
CA SER A 274 -14.38 16.63 -0.89
C SER A 274 -14.80 15.26 -0.37
N ALA A 275 -15.98 15.15 0.25
CA ALA A 275 -16.54 13.88 0.67
C ALA A 275 -16.84 12.95 -0.53
N ALA A 276 -17.30 13.50 -1.65
CA ALA A 276 -17.51 12.74 -2.89
C ALA A 276 -16.18 12.16 -3.43
N HIS A 277 -15.07 12.89 -3.37
CA HIS A 277 -13.74 12.38 -3.75
C HIS A 277 -13.26 11.26 -2.82
N VAL A 278 -13.48 11.38 -1.51
CA VAL A 278 -13.15 10.30 -0.57
C VAL A 278 -13.98 9.06 -0.87
N HIS A 279 -15.27 9.22 -1.12
CA HIS A 279 -16.14 8.12 -1.54
C HIS A 279 -15.60 7.45 -2.82
N ALA A 280 -15.24 8.23 -3.84
CA ALA A 280 -14.70 7.74 -5.10
C ALA A 280 -13.36 6.98 -4.91
N ALA A 281 -12.44 7.54 -4.11
CA ALA A 281 -11.16 6.91 -3.82
C ALA A 281 -11.33 5.56 -3.09
N VAL A 282 -12.22 5.50 -2.10
CA VAL A 282 -12.53 4.26 -1.39
C VAL A 282 -13.18 3.25 -2.33
N ALA A 283 -14.17 3.67 -3.13
CA ALA A 283 -14.84 2.79 -4.09
C ALA A 283 -13.84 2.17 -5.09
N LEU A 284 -12.91 2.97 -5.63
CA LEU A 284 -11.85 2.50 -6.51
C LEU A 284 -10.94 1.47 -5.81
N ALA A 285 -10.50 1.76 -4.59
CA ALA A 285 -9.65 0.84 -3.84
C ALA A 285 -10.34 -0.50 -3.53
N LEU A 286 -11.65 -0.47 -3.24
CA LEU A 286 -12.44 -1.68 -3.04
C LEU A 286 -12.65 -2.47 -4.34
N ALA A 287 -12.82 -1.78 -5.48
CA ALA A 287 -12.84 -2.44 -6.78
C ALA A 287 -11.50 -3.14 -7.09
N LEU A 288 -10.38 -2.46 -6.85
CA LEU A 288 -9.04 -3.06 -7.00
C LEU A 288 -8.83 -4.26 -6.05
N LEU A 289 -9.35 -4.19 -4.82
CA LEU A 289 -9.38 -5.32 -3.89
C LEU A 289 -10.17 -6.51 -4.44
N ARG A 290 -11.32 -6.26 -5.07
CA ARG A 290 -12.11 -7.31 -5.75
C ARG A 290 -11.32 -7.89 -6.93
N ASP A 291 -10.53 -7.10 -7.63
CA ASP A 291 -9.74 -7.59 -8.77
C ASP A 291 -8.50 -8.39 -8.35
N GLU A 292 -8.00 -8.24 -7.12
CA GLU A 292 -6.83 -9.00 -6.61
C GLU A 292 -7.06 -10.50 -6.48
N GLY A 293 -8.32 -10.96 -6.58
CA GLY A 293 -8.63 -12.38 -6.55
C GLY A 293 -9.02 -12.89 -5.16
N ARG A 294 -9.10 -14.23 -5.05
CA ARG A 294 -9.51 -14.91 -3.81
C ARG A 294 -8.50 -14.77 -2.67
N GLN A 295 -7.24 -14.48 -2.99
CA GLN A 295 -6.12 -14.42 -2.05
C GLN A 295 -5.38 -13.08 -2.20
N PRO A 296 -6.04 -11.95 -1.88
CA PRO A 296 -5.41 -10.64 -2.01
C PRO A 296 -4.24 -10.53 -1.04
N GLN A 297 -3.18 -9.85 -1.47
CA GLN A 297 -2.02 -9.52 -0.64
C GLN A 297 -1.95 -8.02 -0.48
N ARG A 298 -1.75 -7.56 0.75
CA ARG A 298 -1.75 -6.13 1.08
C ARG A 298 -0.76 -5.35 0.21
N SER A 299 0.49 -5.81 0.09
CA SER A 299 1.50 -5.06 -0.67
C SER A 299 1.13 -4.92 -2.14
N ARG A 300 0.66 -6.01 -2.75
CA ARG A 300 0.27 -6.02 -4.16
C ARG A 300 -0.93 -5.12 -4.44
N LEU A 301 -1.92 -5.11 -3.54
CA LEU A 301 -3.05 -4.18 -3.63
C LEU A 301 -2.59 -2.73 -3.54
N LEU A 302 -1.70 -2.41 -2.59
CA LEU A 302 -1.19 -1.04 -2.43
C LEU A 302 -0.39 -0.59 -3.66
N ASP A 303 0.44 -1.46 -4.25
CA ASP A 303 1.15 -1.18 -5.50
C ASP A 303 0.16 -0.90 -6.65
N ARG A 304 -0.91 -1.69 -6.76
CA ARG A 304 -1.96 -1.46 -7.77
C ARG A 304 -2.77 -0.18 -7.54
N ILE A 305 -3.03 0.18 -6.28
CA ILE A 305 -3.69 1.45 -5.93
C ILE A 305 -2.80 2.62 -6.39
N LYS A 306 -1.50 2.53 -6.15
CA LYS A 306 -0.52 3.55 -6.54
C LYS A 306 -0.42 3.71 -8.06
N ASP A 307 -0.46 2.61 -8.80
CA ASP A 307 -0.31 2.58 -10.25
C ASP A 307 -1.66 2.56 -11.00
N ALA A 308 -2.77 2.81 -10.29
CA ALA A 308 -4.11 2.73 -10.87
C ALA A 308 -4.31 3.78 -11.97
N ASP A 309 -4.93 3.38 -13.08
CA ASP A 309 -5.46 4.32 -14.07
C ASP A 309 -6.71 4.98 -13.50
N LEU A 310 -6.63 6.28 -13.26
CA LEU A 310 -7.68 7.07 -12.63
C LEU A 310 -8.60 7.74 -13.65
N SER A 311 -8.32 7.61 -14.95
CA SER A 311 -9.14 8.23 -16.00
C SER A 311 -10.59 7.75 -15.98
N GLY A 312 -10.82 6.47 -15.63
CA GLY A 312 -12.16 5.88 -15.47
C GLY A 312 -12.85 6.21 -14.14
N ALA A 313 -12.17 6.88 -13.21
CA ALA A 313 -12.74 7.30 -11.93
C ALA A 313 -13.28 8.75 -11.96
N VAL A 314 -13.22 9.40 -13.13
CA VAL A 314 -13.64 10.77 -13.39
C VAL A 314 -14.85 10.76 -14.33
N GLU A 315 -15.86 11.56 -13.99
CA GLU A 315 -17.08 11.70 -14.77
C GLU A 315 -17.18 13.09 -15.39
N VAL A 316 -17.79 13.17 -16.58
CA VAL A 316 -18.19 14.43 -17.21
C VAL A 316 -19.69 14.59 -17.06
N TYR A 317 -20.11 15.63 -16.37
CA TYR A 317 -21.51 15.97 -16.16
C TYR A 317 -21.92 16.99 -17.23
N PRO A 318 -22.66 16.57 -18.27
CA PRO A 318 -23.05 17.45 -19.35
C PRO A 318 -24.11 18.46 -18.90
N GLU A 319 -24.19 19.55 -19.67
CA GLU A 319 -24.98 20.77 -19.46
C GLU A 319 -26.32 20.53 -18.73
N THR A 320 -26.43 21.03 -17.51
CA THR A 320 -27.73 21.30 -16.88
C THR A 320 -28.22 22.67 -17.38
N PRO A 321 -29.48 22.81 -17.84
CA PRO A 321 -30.02 24.09 -18.32
C PRO A 321 -30.10 25.18 -17.24
#